data_AF-A0AAW8L3H0-F1
#
_entry.id   AF-A0AAW8L3H0-F1
#
_cell.length_a   1.000
_cell.length_b   1.000
_cell.length_c   1.000
_cell.angle_alpha   90.00
_cell.angle_beta   90.00
_cell.angle_gamma   90.00
#
_symmetry.space_group_name_H-M   'P 1'
#
loop_
_entity.id
_entity.type
_entity.pdbx_description
1 polymer ?
#
loop_
_entity_poly.entity_id
_entity_poly.type
_entity_poly.pdbx_seq_one_letter_code
_entity_poly.pdbx_strand_id
1 'polypeptide(L)'
;TGGGKTLLASHSIPIAARNYVNTDTPIVLWLVPTDMIRQQTLAALADVTHPYRQALQSYYGDKLKICDIESLQTLNKHDVNQSCIVIVTTIQIFNIDKDKTFQRNAYAFDESLSEHFTGLTDFQTQNMDRVTADTLQYQPFLTEKDIGRVKHSLVNFFN
;
A
#
# COMPACT_ATOMS: atom_id res chain seq x y z
N THR A 1 -17.77 10.74 13.67
CA THR A 1 -18.63 10.09 14.68
C THR A 1 -17.79 9.23 15.61
N GLY A 2 -17.87 9.45 16.92
CA GLY A 2 -17.05 8.79 17.96
C GLY A 2 -17.42 7.35 18.33
N GLY A 3 -18.28 6.67 17.56
CA GLY A 3 -18.78 5.33 17.89
C GLY A 3 -17.79 4.17 17.70
N GLY A 4 -16.48 4.39 17.81
CA GLY A 4 -15.48 3.32 17.83
C GLY A 4 -15.24 2.56 16.52
N LYS A 5 -15.73 3.03 15.37
CA LYS A 5 -15.59 2.32 14.07
C LYS A 5 -14.14 2.02 13.69
N THR A 6 -13.25 3.00 13.84
CA THR A 6 -11.83 2.82 13.52
C THR A 6 -11.18 1.82 14.48
N LEU A 7 -11.55 1.83 15.77
CA LEU A 7 -11.10 0.82 16.73
C LEU A 7 -11.59 -0.58 16.35
N LEU A 8 -12.86 -0.70 15.97
CA LEU A 8 -13.42 -1.97 15.49
C LEU A 8 -12.70 -2.47 14.24
N ALA A 9 -12.39 -1.57 13.29
CA ALA A 9 -11.62 -1.90 12.10
C ALA A 9 -10.18 -2.33 12.43
N SER A 10 -9.53 -1.74 13.43
CA SER A 10 -8.22 -2.20 13.91
C SER A 10 -8.29 -3.64 14.45
N HIS A 11 -9.35 -4.00 15.17
CA HIS A 11 -9.55 -5.37 15.65
C HIS A 11 -9.96 -6.36 14.54
N SER A 12 -10.58 -5.90 13.45
CA SER A 12 -11.02 -6.79 12.37
C SER A 12 -9.85 -7.28 11.50
N ILE A 13 -8.77 -6.52 11.38
CA ILE A 13 -7.58 -6.89 10.59
C ILE A 13 -7.04 -8.29 10.95
N PRO A 14 -6.66 -8.60 12.20
CA PRO A 14 -6.14 -9.93 12.56
C PRO A 14 -7.19 -11.04 12.47
N ILE A 15 -8.48 -10.71 12.55
CA ILE A 15 -9.56 -11.68 12.33
C ILE A 15 -9.64 -12.01 10.85
N ALA A 16 -9.60 -11.00 9.98
CA ALA A 16 -9.68 -11.17 8.55
C ALA A 16 -8.46 -11.91 7.98
N ALA A 17 -7.26 -11.52 8.42
CA ALA A 17 -6.01 -12.13 8.01
C ALA A 17 -5.97 -13.63 8.30
N ARG A 18 -6.39 -14.05 9.50
CA ARG A 18 -6.43 -15.46 9.89
C ARG A 18 -7.52 -16.26 9.18
N ASN A 19 -8.73 -15.71 9.07
CA ASN A 19 -9.89 -16.48 8.58
C ASN A 19 -10.06 -16.49 7.07
N TYR A 20 -9.56 -15.48 6.34
CA TYR A 20 -9.77 -15.37 4.89
C TYR A 20 -8.49 -15.45 4.06
N VAL A 21 -7.35 -15.01 4.61
CA VAL A 21 -6.05 -15.01 3.90
C VAL A 21 -5.11 -16.09 4.44
N ASN A 22 -5.36 -16.57 5.66
CA ASN A 22 -4.52 -17.52 6.39
C ASN A 22 -3.05 -17.07 6.49
N THR A 23 -2.84 -15.82 6.92
CA THR A 23 -1.51 -15.22 7.10
C THR A 23 -1.37 -14.47 8.42
N ASP A 24 -0.17 -14.51 9.00
CA ASP A 24 0.21 -13.73 10.19
C ASP A 24 0.92 -12.41 9.84
N THR A 25 1.23 -12.20 8.55
CA THR A 25 1.93 -11.01 8.03
C THR A 25 1.12 -10.36 6.92
N PRO A 26 -0.12 -9.92 7.19
CA PRO A 26 -0.97 -9.36 6.14
C PRO A 26 -0.48 -7.97 5.74
N ILE A 27 -0.57 -7.68 4.44
CA ILE A 27 -0.54 -6.32 3.93
C ILE A 27 -1.98 -5.82 3.83
N VAL A 28 -2.29 -4.73 4.51
CA VAL A 28 -3.63 -4.15 4.63
C VAL A 28 -3.65 -2.78 3.98
N LEU A 29 -4.56 -2.60 3.04
CA LEU A 29 -4.86 -1.29 2.47
C LEU A 29 -6.04 -0.66 3.21
N TRP A 30 -5.77 0.35 4.04
CA TRP A 30 -6.77 1.09 4.80
C TRP A 30 -7.23 2.32 4.03
N LEU A 31 -8.40 2.22 3.39
CA LEU A 31 -8.98 3.31 2.60
C LEU A 31 -9.79 4.29 3.45
N VAL A 32 -9.55 5.59 3.23
CA VAL A 32 -10.31 6.69 3.83
C VAL A 32 -10.81 7.67 2.76
N PRO A 33 -11.88 8.44 3.03
CA PRO A 33 -12.48 9.27 1.99
C PRO A 33 -11.75 10.60 1.74
N THR A 34 -10.95 11.09 2.68
CA THR A 34 -10.26 12.39 2.56
C THR A 34 -8.85 12.35 3.12
N ASP A 35 -8.01 13.27 2.66
CA ASP A 35 -6.63 13.40 3.13
C ASP A 35 -6.54 13.79 4.61
N MET A 36 -7.42 14.68 5.07
CA MET A 36 -7.51 15.03 6.49
C MET A 36 -7.78 13.80 7.37
N ILE A 37 -8.69 12.91 6.94
CA ILE A 37 -8.97 11.66 7.66
C ILE A 37 -7.78 10.68 7.55
N ARG A 38 -7.05 10.69 6.42
CA ARG A 38 -5.83 9.88 6.23
C ARG A 38 -4.79 10.26 7.27
N GLN A 39 -4.44 11.54 7.35
CA GLN A 39 -3.43 12.05 8.28
C GLN A 39 -3.82 11.78 9.73
N GLN A 40 -5.09 12.01 10.10
CA GLN A 40 -5.60 11.71 11.44
C GLN A 40 -5.51 10.21 11.77
N THR A 41 -5.90 9.34 10.84
CA THR A 41 -5.86 7.89 11.04
C THR A 41 -4.42 7.39 11.13
N LEU A 42 -3.52 7.89 10.27
CA LEU A 42 -2.11 7.55 10.27
C LEU A 42 -1.45 7.95 11.60
N ALA A 43 -1.68 9.17 12.07
CA ALA A 43 -1.17 9.65 13.35
C ALA A 43 -1.68 8.79 14.52
N ALA A 44 -2.97 8.48 14.54
CA ALA A 44 -3.59 7.63 15.57
C ALA A 44 -3.13 6.17 15.53
N LEU A 45 -2.75 5.65 14.35
CA LEU A 45 -2.18 4.31 14.21
C LEU A 45 -0.67 4.30 14.49
N ALA A 46 0.03 5.44 14.44
CA ALA A 46 1.45 5.55 14.76
C ALA A 46 1.71 5.73 16.27
N ASP A 47 0.78 6.36 17.00
CA ASP A 47 0.88 6.58 18.44
C ASP A 47 0.67 5.29 19.25
N VAL A 48 1.73 4.79 19.91
CA VAL A 48 1.74 3.59 20.77
C VAL A 48 0.74 3.61 21.93
N THR A 49 0.30 4.80 22.35
CA THR A 49 -0.68 4.95 23.43
C THR A 49 -2.12 4.97 22.92
N HIS A 50 -2.32 5.13 21.62
CA HIS A 50 -3.64 5.28 21.04
C HIS A 50 -4.36 3.91 20.92
N PRO A 51 -5.67 3.81 21.22
CA PRO A 51 -6.40 2.55 21.18
C PRO A 51 -6.33 1.80 19.85
N TYR A 52 -6.30 2.51 18.72
CA TYR A 52 -6.19 1.88 17.39
C TYR A 52 -4.86 1.14 17.21
N ARG A 53 -3.75 1.74 17.69
CA ARG A 53 -2.42 1.13 17.67
C ARG A 53 -2.37 -0.04 18.64
N GLN A 54 -2.85 0.13 19.87
CA GLN A 54 -2.88 -0.94 20.89
C GLN A 54 -3.65 -2.17 20.41
N ALA A 55 -4.79 -1.95 19.75
CA ALA A 55 -5.59 -3.02 19.17
C ALA A 55 -4.77 -3.90 18.23
N LEU A 56 -4.02 -3.32 17.28
CA LEU A 56 -3.18 -4.07 16.35
C LEU A 56 -1.91 -4.62 17.01
N GLN A 57 -1.26 -3.82 17.85
CA GLN A 57 -0.01 -4.19 18.53
C GLN A 57 -0.21 -5.36 19.49
N SER A 58 -1.41 -5.52 20.07
CA SER A 58 -1.74 -6.70 20.89
C SER A 58 -1.69 -8.04 20.12
N TYR A 59 -1.85 -8.02 18.79
CA TYR A 59 -1.76 -9.21 17.94
C TYR A 59 -0.38 -9.36 17.29
N TYR A 60 0.16 -8.27 16.75
CA TYR A 60 1.36 -8.31 15.90
C TYR A 60 2.65 -7.88 16.62
N GLY A 61 2.55 -7.29 17.83
CA GLY A 61 3.70 -6.80 18.57
C GLY A 61 4.55 -5.83 17.75
N ASP A 62 5.87 -6.04 17.78
CA ASP A 62 6.84 -5.22 17.06
C ASP A 62 6.87 -5.46 15.54
N LYS A 63 6.16 -6.49 15.06
CA LYS A 63 5.98 -6.78 13.64
C LYS A 63 4.91 -5.89 12.99
N LEU A 64 4.34 -4.92 13.71
CA LEU A 64 3.37 -3.98 13.17
C LEU A 64 4.05 -2.76 12.52
N LYS A 65 3.90 -2.64 11.21
CA LYS A 65 4.33 -1.48 10.42
C LYS A 65 3.13 -0.68 9.96
N ILE A 66 3.18 0.63 10.14
CA ILE A 66 2.14 1.57 9.71
C ILE A 66 2.80 2.56 8.77
N CYS A 67 2.24 2.75 7.59
CA CYS A 67 2.75 3.68 6.61
C CYS A 67 1.60 4.27 5.77
N ASP A 68 1.93 5.30 5.01
CA ASP A 68 1.17 5.71 3.84
C ASP A 68 1.93 5.31 2.57
N ILE A 69 1.46 5.72 1.41
CA ILE A 69 2.11 5.39 0.14
C ILE A 69 3.48 6.05 0.02
N GLU A 70 3.65 7.27 0.50
CA GLU A 70 4.92 8.00 0.40
C GLU A 70 6.01 7.37 1.27
N SER A 71 5.63 6.82 2.42
CA SER A 71 6.54 6.08 3.31
C SER A 71 6.67 4.59 2.98
N LEU A 72 5.92 4.07 2.00
CA LEU A 72 6.00 2.66 1.61
C LEU A 72 7.41 2.27 1.14
N GLN A 73 8.09 3.18 0.43
CA GLN A 73 9.48 3.03 -0.02
C GLN A 73 10.50 2.81 1.12
N THR A 74 10.11 3.09 2.37
CA THR A 74 10.98 2.86 3.53
C THR A 74 10.91 1.42 4.04
N LEU A 75 9.92 0.64 3.59
CA LEU A 75 9.83 -0.78 3.90
C LEU A 75 10.78 -1.54 2.98
N ASN A 76 11.63 -2.38 3.55
CA ASN A 76 12.45 -3.28 2.75
C ASN A 76 11.66 -4.54 2.38
N LYS A 77 12.18 -5.35 1.45
CA LYS A 77 11.55 -6.63 1.07
C LYS A 77 11.33 -7.60 2.24
N HIS A 78 12.19 -7.54 3.24
CA HIS A 78 12.14 -8.45 4.38
C HIS A 78 10.95 -8.11 5.30
N ASP A 79 10.62 -6.82 5.44
CA ASP A 79 9.44 -6.36 6.18
C ASP A 79 8.15 -6.92 5.57
N VAL A 80 8.05 -6.95 4.22
CA VAL A 80 6.85 -7.42 3.48
C VAL A 80 6.44 -8.84 3.84
N ASN A 81 7.40 -9.72 4.15
CA ASN A 81 7.14 -11.13 4.43
C ASN A 81 7.15 -11.47 5.94
N GLN A 82 7.38 -10.49 6.80
CA GLN A 82 7.57 -10.73 8.24
C GLN A 82 6.73 -9.85 9.15
N SER A 83 6.06 -8.85 8.57
CA SER A 83 5.32 -7.84 9.31
C SER A 83 3.86 -7.78 8.89
N CYS A 84 2.99 -7.40 9.81
CA CYS A 84 1.70 -6.84 9.44
C CYS A 84 1.95 -5.40 8.99
N ILE A 85 1.64 -5.10 7.73
CA ILE A 85 1.81 -3.76 7.16
C ILE A 85 0.44 -3.16 6.94
N VAL A 86 0.17 -2.00 7.53
CA VAL A 86 -1.07 -1.23 7.30
C VAL A 86 -0.73 0.05 6.55
N ILE A 87 -1.19 0.13 5.30
CA ILE A 87 -1.02 1.27 4.41
C ILE A 87 -2.28 2.12 4.44
N VAL A 88 -2.22 3.31 5.02
CA VAL A 88 -3.37 4.24 5.08
C VAL A 88 -3.35 5.15 3.85
N THR A 89 -4.41 5.11 3.05
CA THR A 89 -4.51 5.95 1.84
C THR A 89 -5.93 6.42 1.57
N THR A 90 -6.06 7.41 0.70
CA THR A 90 -7.35 7.91 0.26
C THR A 90 -7.89 7.09 -0.92
N ILE A 91 -9.22 7.02 -1.08
CA ILE A 91 -9.84 6.32 -2.21
C ILE A 91 -9.44 6.97 -3.56
N GLN A 92 -9.17 8.28 -3.56
CA GLN A 92 -8.84 9.06 -4.74
C GLN A 92 -7.55 8.60 -5.44
N ILE A 93 -6.63 7.93 -4.73
CA ILE A 93 -5.40 7.39 -5.33
C ILE A 93 -5.67 6.32 -6.40
N PHE A 94 -6.84 5.68 -6.35
CA PHE A 94 -7.28 4.66 -7.32
C PHE A 94 -8.10 5.25 -8.46
N ASN A 95 -8.28 6.57 -8.52
CA ASN A 95 -8.97 7.20 -9.63
C ASN A 95 -8.06 7.17 -10.87
N ILE A 96 -8.60 6.68 -12.00
CA ILE A 96 -7.89 6.58 -13.27
C ILE A 96 -7.90 7.93 -14.02
N ASP A 97 -8.53 8.97 -13.47
CA ASP A 97 -8.52 10.31 -14.05
C ASP A 97 -7.08 10.83 -14.20
N LYS A 98 -6.58 10.64 -15.42
CA LYS A 98 -5.17 10.73 -15.79
C LYS A 98 -4.65 12.13 -15.42
N ASP A 99 -5.42 13.17 -15.71
CA ASP A 99 -4.99 14.56 -15.55
C ASP A 99 -4.83 15.02 -14.09
N LYS A 100 -5.23 14.22 -13.09
CA LYS A 100 -5.32 14.63 -11.67
C LYS A 100 -4.20 14.11 -10.78
N THR A 101 -2.94 14.21 -11.22
CA THR A 101 -1.71 13.91 -10.43
C THR A 101 -1.24 12.46 -10.56
N PHE A 102 -0.61 12.11 -11.69
CA PHE A 102 0.01 10.79 -11.92
C PHE A 102 0.96 10.37 -10.79
N GLN A 103 1.71 11.29 -10.19
CA GLN A 103 2.60 10.98 -9.06
C GLN A 103 1.89 10.44 -7.81
N ARG A 104 0.56 10.62 -7.69
CA ARG A 104 -0.27 10.15 -6.57
C ARG A 104 -1.34 9.18 -7.07
N ASN A 105 -1.06 8.46 -8.15
CA ASN A 105 -1.97 7.49 -8.74
C ASN A 105 -1.42 6.07 -8.47
N ALA A 106 -2.25 5.17 -7.95
CA ALA A 106 -1.86 3.80 -7.61
C ALA A 106 -1.38 2.97 -8.83
N TYR A 107 -1.74 3.38 -10.05
CA TYR A 107 -1.38 2.76 -11.32
C TYR A 107 -0.16 3.40 -11.99
N ALA A 108 0.38 4.48 -11.43
CA ALA A 108 1.55 5.13 -11.98
C ALA A 108 2.81 4.32 -11.73
N PHE A 109 3.82 4.51 -12.59
CA PHE A 109 5.16 4.01 -12.30
C PHE A 109 5.79 4.88 -11.21
N ASP A 110 6.30 4.22 -10.19
CA ASP A 110 6.99 4.81 -9.06
C ASP A 110 8.33 4.09 -8.87
N GLU A 111 9.41 4.82 -9.14
CA GLU A 111 10.77 4.27 -9.02
C GLU A 111 11.10 3.90 -7.58
N SER A 112 10.47 4.52 -6.58
CA SER A 112 10.71 4.24 -5.16
C SER A 112 10.30 2.82 -4.76
N LEU A 113 9.38 2.20 -5.51
CA LEU A 113 8.95 0.81 -5.29
C LEU A 113 9.86 -0.22 -5.95
N SER A 114 10.88 0.22 -6.70
CA SER A 114 11.68 -0.67 -7.55
C SER A 114 12.33 -1.82 -6.80
N GLU A 115 12.73 -1.61 -5.54
CA GLU A 115 13.32 -2.68 -4.74
C GLU A 115 12.39 -3.89 -4.69
N HIS A 116 11.08 -3.71 -4.47
CA HIS A 116 10.09 -4.78 -4.34
C HIS A 116 9.90 -5.62 -5.60
N PHE A 117 10.26 -5.09 -6.78
CA PHE A 117 10.11 -5.78 -8.06
C PHE A 117 11.39 -6.46 -8.56
N THR A 118 12.49 -6.44 -7.78
CA THR A 118 13.74 -7.11 -8.17
C THR A 118 13.69 -8.61 -7.88
N GLY A 119 14.19 -9.44 -8.79
CA GLY A 119 14.30 -10.90 -8.61
C GLY A 119 12.98 -11.68 -8.72
N LEU A 120 11.94 -11.07 -9.30
CA LEU A 120 10.68 -11.77 -9.60
C LEU A 120 10.86 -12.71 -10.80
N THR A 121 10.21 -13.86 -10.74
CA THR A 121 10.15 -14.84 -11.83
C THR A 121 9.12 -14.44 -12.89
N ASP A 122 9.22 -15.01 -14.10
CA ASP A 122 8.25 -14.78 -15.17
C ASP A 122 6.82 -15.14 -14.73
N PHE A 123 6.67 -16.21 -13.94
CA PHE A 123 5.38 -16.61 -13.40
C PHE A 123 4.79 -15.56 -12.45
N GLN A 124 5.61 -14.98 -11.56
CA GLN A 124 5.16 -13.93 -10.63
C GLN A 124 4.78 -12.64 -11.34
N THR A 125 5.39 -12.33 -12.49
CA THR A 125 5.12 -11.10 -13.24
C THR A 125 4.08 -11.27 -14.36
N GLN A 126 3.49 -12.46 -14.50
CA GLN A 126 2.61 -12.79 -15.63
C GLN A 126 1.35 -11.90 -15.68
N ASN A 127 0.78 -11.59 -14.53
CA ASN A 127 -0.46 -10.81 -14.39
C ASN A 127 -0.22 -9.35 -13.96
N MET A 128 1.05 -8.92 -13.93
CA MET A 128 1.39 -7.55 -13.55
C MET A 128 1.21 -6.57 -14.71
N ASP A 129 0.71 -5.38 -14.39
CA ASP A 129 0.62 -4.28 -15.34
C ASP A 129 2.01 -3.92 -15.90
N ARG A 130 2.06 -3.56 -17.18
CA ARG A 130 3.29 -3.18 -17.87
C ARG A 130 3.26 -1.73 -18.31
N VAL A 131 4.43 -1.14 -18.51
CA VAL A 131 4.57 0.17 -19.13
C VAL A 131 4.10 0.06 -20.59
N THR A 132 3.22 0.97 -20.99
CA THR A 132 2.63 1.05 -22.33
C THR A 132 2.96 2.39 -23.00
N ALA A 133 2.70 2.50 -24.30
CA ALA A 133 2.80 3.77 -25.02
C ALA A 133 1.96 4.90 -24.38
N ASP A 134 0.78 4.56 -23.85
CA ASP A 134 -0.09 5.49 -23.12
C ASP A 134 0.55 5.97 -21.80
N THR A 135 1.29 5.10 -21.11
CA THR A 135 1.99 5.46 -19.86
C THR A 135 3.01 6.59 -20.10
N LEU A 136 3.68 6.59 -21.25
CA LEU A 136 4.69 7.58 -21.62
C LEU A 136 4.14 8.99 -21.77
N GLN A 137 2.88 9.13 -22.21
CA GLN A 137 2.24 10.44 -22.41
C GLN A 137 2.13 11.25 -21.12
N TYR A 138 2.13 10.55 -19.99
CA TYR A 138 1.78 11.10 -18.69
C TYR A 138 2.91 10.96 -17.65
N GLN A 139 3.94 10.18 -17.99
CA GLN A 139 5.13 9.98 -17.17
C GLN A 139 6.38 10.21 -18.04
N PRO A 140 6.73 11.47 -18.29
CA PRO A 140 7.74 11.85 -19.29
C PRO A 140 9.18 11.42 -18.94
N PHE A 141 9.40 10.93 -17.71
CA PHE A 141 10.66 10.34 -17.29
C PHE A 141 10.85 8.89 -17.77
N LEU A 142 9.79 8.24 -18.26
CA LEU A 142 9.89 6.96 -18.97
C LEU A 142 10.15 7.19 -20.45
N THR A 143 10.73 6.19 -21.11
CA THR A 143 11.08 6.21 -22.53
C THR A 143 10.49 5.01 -23.29
N GLU A 144 10.54 5.03 -24.63
CA GLU A 144 10.10 3.90 -25.46
C GLU A 144 10.79 2.58 -25.09
N LYS A 145 12.01 2.64 -24.54
CA LYS A 145 12.76 1.47 -24.07
C LYS A 145 12.13 0.79 -22.85
N ASP A 146 11.30 1.52 -22.10
CA ASP A 146 10.63 1.00 -20.91
C ASP A 146 9.35 0.23 -21.27
N ILE A 147 8.84 0.34 -22.50
CA ILE A 147 7.61 -0.35 -22.93
C ILE A 147 7.75 -1.86 -22.76
N GLY A 148 6.74 -2.48 -22.14
CA GLY A 148 6.71 -3.92 -21.86
C GLY A 148 7.38 -4.31 -20.54
N ARG A 149 8.14 -3.40 -19.89
CA ARG A 149 8.64 -3.62 -18.53
C ARG A 149 7.48 -3.70 -17.54
N VAL A 150 7.63 -4.51 -16.48
CA VAL A 150 6.72 -4.49 -15.32
C VAL A 150 6.65 -3.07 -14.77
N LYS A 151 5.44 -2.55 -14.61
CA LYS A 151 5.22 -1.23 -14.04
C LYS A 151 5.41 -1.31 -12.53
N HIS A 152 6.39 -0.61 -11.98
CA HIS A 152 6.59 -0.57 -10.53
C HIS A 152 5.52 0.34 -9.93
N SER A 153 4.36 -0.21 -9.58
CA SER A 153 3.18 0.55 -9.15
C SER A 153 2.61 -0.03 -7.86
N LEU A 154 1.82 0.77 -7.15
CA LEU A 154 1.12 0.31 -5.95
C LEU A 154 0.15 -0.85 -6.27
N VAL A 155 -0.51 -0.81 -7.43
CA VAL A 155 -1.40 -1.91 -7.85
C VAL A 155 -0.62 -3.21 -8.06
N ASN A 156 0.55 -3.15 -8.70
CA ASN A 156 1.40 -4.33 -8.85
C ASN A 156 2.07 -4.78 -7.55
N PHE A 157 2.24 -3.89 -6.57
CA PHE A 157 2.78 -4.25 -5.26
C PHE A 157 1.83 -5.19 -4.48
N PHE A 158 0.53 -5.14 -4.77
CA PHE A 158 -0.47 -6.01 -4.16
C PHE A 158 -0.80 -7.29 -4.96
N ASN A 159 -0.16 -7.51 -6.13
CA ASN A 159 -0.31 -8.72 -6.95
C ASN A 159 0.64 -9.83 -6.50
#